data_AF-A0A9P6N2I3-F1
#
_entry.id   AF-A0A9P6N2I3-F1
#
_cell.length_a   1.000
_cell.length_b   1.000
_cell.length_c   1.000
_cell.angle_alpha   90.00
_cell.angle_beta   90.00
_cell.angle_gamma   90.00
#
_symmetry.space_group_name_H-M   'P 1'
#
loop_
_entity.id
_entity.type
_entity.pdbx_description
1 polymer ?
#
loop_
_entity_poly.entity_id
_entity_poly.type
_entity_poly.pdbx_seq_one_letter_code
_entity_poly.pdbx_strand_id
1 'polypeptide(L)'
;MTSNPPLSDTEKLLIDAYKTILNKPFENMYEEKWQDEPFDRAIDQFKSRAQEIGFSDPFELLSRFNIQSYDAIRAELKKGPAMCFRPGWRSPIINSRVDPMVIASKCDYVSGPRFNGDERVVVLDFWASWCGPCAQAGPELSELSEEYAGRIAFIGINNDSIFSITKPPNMERLNTFLDSHQGEFRYTIMVDSADGFAKDAVYKPSGYRGIPCAVVLVDGVVVFVGSPLSDFRPVLEQALESVSLSSRSSSRSPREE
;
A
#
# COMPACT_ATOMS: atom_id res chain seq x y z
N MET A 1 -8.44 1.12 -22.89
CA MET A 1 -9.33 1.25 -21.71
C MET A 1 -9.49 2.73 -21.46
N THR A 2 -10.65 3.28 -21.78
CA THR A 2 -10.96 4.70 -21.59
C THR A 2 -10.91 5.01 -20.10
N SER A 3 -10.00 5.88 -19.68
CA SER A 3 -10.01 6.44 -18.33
C SER A 3 -11.38 7.08 -18.09
N ASN A 4 -11.95 6.85 -16.91
CA ASN A 4 -13.17 7.55 -16.54
C ASN A 4 -12.92 9.06 -16.64
N PRO A 5 -13.82 9.83 -17.28
CA PRO A 5 -13.66 11.27 -17.37
C PRO A 5 -13.60 11.89 -15.97
N PRO A 6 -12.89 13.03 -15.80
CA PRO A 6 -12.84 13.73 -14.53
C PRO A 6 -14.25 14.07 -14.05
N LEU A 7 -14.45 13.97 -12.74
CA LEU A 7 -15.76 14.24 -12.12
C LEU A 7 -16.11 15.72 -12.27
N SER A 8 -17.36 15.98 -12.68
CA SER A 8 -18.01 17.29 -12.56
C SER A 8 -18.18 17.70 -11.10
N ASP A 9 -18.46 18.98 -10.85
CA ASP A 9 -18.63 19.48 -9.47
C ASP A 9 -19.82 18.84 -8.75
N THR A 10 -20.91 18.58 -9.47
CA THR A 10 -22.09 17.88 -8.97
C THR A 10 -21.77 16.42 -8.60
N GLU A 11 -20.98 15.72 -9.43
CA GLU A 11 -20.50 14.37 -9.13
C GLU A 11 -19.56 14.37 -7.91
N LYS A 12 -18.67 15.36 -7.75
CA LYS A 12 -17.83 15.49 -6.56
C LYS A 12 -18.67 15.65 -5.29
N LEU A 13 -19.72 16.45 -5.33
CA LEU A 13 -20.65 16.63 -4.20
C LEU A 13 -21.37 15.31 -3.85
N LEU A 14 -21.78 14.51 -4.84
CA LEU A 14 -22.41 13.23 -4.57
C LEU A 14 -21.43 12.23 -3.93
N ILE A 15 -20.19 12.18 -4.43
CA ILE A 15 -19.13 11.34 -3.85
C ILE A 15 -18.80 11.79 -2.42
N ASP A 16 -18.78 13.09 -2.15
CA ASP A 16 -18.58 13.61 -0.80
C ASP A 16 -19.74 13.25 0.13
N ALA A 17 -20.99 13.38 -0.32
CA ALA A 17 -22.18 12.95 0.42
C ALA A 17 -22.14 11.44 0.72
N TYR A 18 -21.74 10.61 -0.24
CA TYR A 18 -21.58 9.16 -0.03
C TYR A 18 -20.53 8.88 1.06
N LYS A 19 -19.37 9.55 0.99
CA LYS A 19 -18.29 9.37 1.96
C LYS A 19 -18.71 9.79 3.36
N THR A 20 -19.35 10.95 3.49
CA THR A 20 -19.66 11.57 4.78
C THR A 20 -20.89 10.98 5.46
N ILE A 21 -21.89 10.53 4.67
CA ILE A 21 -23.16 10.01 5.20
C ILE A 21 -23.14 8.48 5.30
N LEU A 22 -22.70 7.78 4.26
CA LEU A 22 -22.82 6.31 4.19
C LEU A 22 -21.55 5.56 4.58
N ASN A 23 -20.36 6.14 4.40
CA ASN A 23 -19.10 5.42 4.63
C ASN A 23 -18.47 5.76 5.99
N LYS A 24 -18.05 7.01 6.19
CA LYS A 24 -17.27 7.48 7.35
C LYS A 24 -17.94 7.14 8.70
N PRO A 25 -19.25 7.33 8.90
CA PRO A 25 -19.88 7.02 10.19
C PRO A 25 -19.85 5.52 10.52
N PHE A 26 -19.73 4.66 9.50
CA PHE A 26 -19.81 3.20 9.64
C PHE A 26 -18.46 2.50 9.46
N GLU A 27 -17.37 3.25 9.26
CA GLU A 27 -16.03 2.70 8.98
C GLU A 27 -15.52 1.74 10.07
N ASN A 28 -15.97 1.95 11.32
CA ASN A 28 -15.64 1.15 12.50
C ASN A 28 -16.81 0.29 13.01
N MET A 29 -17.95 0.30 12.31
CA MET A 29 -19.19 -0.38 12.71
C MET A 29 -19.40 -1.67 11.91
N TYR A 30 -18.40 -2.51 11.76
CA TYR A 30 -18.50 -3.77 11.00
C TYR A 30 -18.70 -4.99 11.91
N GLU A 31 -19.08 -6.12 11.31
CA GLU A 31 -19.31 -7.41 11.96
C GLU A 31 -20.27 -7.29 13.15
N GLU A 32 -19.86 -7.70 14.35
CA GLU A 32 -20.69 -7.66 15.56
C GLU A 32 -21.03 -6.23 16.01
N LYS A 33 -20.29 -5.21 15.54
CA LYS A 33 -20.56 -3.80 15.84
C LYS A 33 -21.60 -3.18 14.91
N TRP A 34 -21.99 -3.88 13.85
CA TRP A 34 -22.94 -3.38 12.85
C TRP A 34 -24.32 -3.15 13.45
N GLN A 35 -24.95 -2.05 13.05
CA GLN A 35 -26.32 -1.71 13.43
C GLN A 35 -27.11 -1.31 12.19
N ASP A 36 -28.21 -2.01 11.93
CA ASP A 36 -29.02 -1.79 10.73
C ASP A 36 -29.82 -0.47 10.81
N GLU A 37 -30.44 -0.17 11.95
CA GLU A 37 -31.31 1.01 12.10
C GLU A 37 -30.58 2.35 11.88
N PRO A 38 -29.36 2.59 12.40
CA PRO A 38 -28.60 3.79 12.05
C PRO A 38 -28.22 3.87 10.57
N PHE A 39 -27.94 2.73 9.93
CA PHE A 39 -27.58 2.70 8.51
C PHE A 39 -28.78 3.00 7.62
N ASP A 40 -29.97 2.52 7.97
CA ASP A 40 -31.20 2.82 7.24
C ASP A 40 -31.52 4.33 7.28
N ARG A 41 -31.34 4.97 8.43
CA ARG A 41 -31.44 6.45 8.53
C ARG A 41 -30.42 7.17 7.64
N ALA A 42 -29.19 6.66 7.57
CA ALA A 42 -28.15 7.24 6.74
C ALA A 42 -28.47 7.09 5.23
N ILE A 43 -29.07 5.97 4.82
CA ILE A 43 -29.58 5.77 3.45
C ILE A 43 -30.61 6.85 3.12
N ASP A 44 -31.58 7.09 4.01
CA ASP A 44 -32.62 8.09 3.77
C ASP A 44 -32.03 9.51 3.69
N GLN A 45 -31.10 9.85 4.58
CA GLN A 45 -30.36 11.11 4.51
C GLN A 45 -29.58 11.26 3.20
N PHE A 46 -28.90 10.20 2.75
CA PHE A 46 -28.15 10.21 1.50
C PHE A 46 -29.07 10.35 0.27
N LYS A 47 -30.23 9.69 0.27
CA LYS A 47 -31.25 9.86 -0.80
C LYS A 47 -31.72 11.31 -0.90
N SER A 48 -32.08 11.93 0.22
CA SER A 48 -32.47 13.35 0.25
C SER A 48 -31.34 14.24 -0.27
N ARG A 49 -30.10 13.99 0.17
CA ARG A 49 -28.95 14.77 -0.28
C ARG A 49 -28.65 14.60 -1.77
N ALA A 50 -28.78 13.38 -2.31
CA ALA A 50 -28.59 13.11 -3.73
C ALA A 50 -29.61 13.89 -4.59
N GLN A 51 -30.88 13.94 -4.15
CA GLN A 51 -31.92 14.71 -4.83
C GLN A 51 -31.64 16.21 -4.83
N GLU A 52 -31.19 16.79 -3.70
CA GLU A 52 -30.79 18.21 -3.62
C GLU A 52 -29.64 18.56 -4.57
N ILE A 53 -28.70 17.63 -4.76
CA ILE A 53 -27.56 17.79 -5.68
C ILE A 53 -28.03 17.65 -7.15
N GLY A 54 -29.19 17.04 -7.40
CA GLY A 54 -29.76 16.86 -8.73
C GLY A 54 -29.67 15.44 -9.29
N PHE A 55 -29.40 14.43 -8.46
CA PHE A 55 -29.41 13.02 -8.84
C PHE A 55 -30.73 12.36 -8.46
N SER A 56 -31.49 11.90 -9.47
CA SER A 56 -32.67 11.04 -9.27
C SER A 56 -32.29 9.61 -8.92
N ASP A 57 -31.22 9.09 -9.53
CA ASP A 57 -30.61 7.82 -9.21
C ASP A 57 -29.09 8.01 -9.00
N PRO A 58 -28.59 7.94 -7.74
CA PRO A 58 -27.17 8.10 -7.48
C PRO A 58 -26.32 6.96 -8.06
N PHE A 59 -26.91 5.80 -8.40
CA PHE A 59 -26.17 4.66 -8.95
C PHE A 59 -25.77 4.83 -10.41
N GLU A 60 -26.32 5.80 -11.13
CA GLU A 60 -25.80 6.24 -12.45
C GLU A 60 -24.33 6.65 -12.35
N LEU A 61 -23.95 7.34 -11.26
CA LEU A 61 -22.56 7.67 -10.97
C LEU A 61 -21.85 6.54 -10.21
N LEU A 62 -22.46 6.01 -9.15
CA LEU A 62 -21.77 5.10 -8.22
C LEU A 62 -21.39 3.75 -8.87
N SER A 63 -22.12 3.32 -9.90
CA SER A 63 -21.79 2.10 -10.67
C SER A 63 -20.42 2.19 -11.37
N ARG A 64 -19.94 3.40 -11.71
CA ARG A 64 -18.57 3.63 -12.22
C ARG A 64 -17.48 3.23 -11.21
N PHE A 65 -17.85 3.12 -9.94
CA PHE A 65 -17.02 2.69 -8.82
C PHE A 65 -17.40 1.29 -8.31
N ASN A 66 -18.15 0.52 -9.11
CA ASN A 66 -18.66 -0.81 -8.78
C ASN A 66 -19.61 -0.85 -7.56
N ILE A 67 -20.28 0.26 -7.28
CA ILE A 67 -21.29 0.35 -6.22
C ILE A 67 -22.66 0.32 -6.90
N GLN A 68 -23.41 -0.77 -6.71
CA GLN A 68 -24.59 -1.08 -7.52
C GLN A 68 -25.92 -0.88 -6.79
N SER A 69 -25.93 -0.94 -5.45
CA SER A 69 -27.16 -0.80 -4.66
C SER A 69 -26.86 -0.46 -3.20
N TYR A 70 -27.87 0.01 -2.46
CA TYR A 70 -27.77 0.22 -1.02
C TYR A 70 -27.49 -1.07 -0.26
N ASP A 71 -28.08 -2.20 -0.67
CA ASP A 71 -27.81 -3.51 -0.07
C ASP A 71 -26.37 -3.96 -0.31
N ALA A 72 -25.79 -3.65 -1.48
CA ALA A 72 -24.37 -3.92 -1.75
C ALA A 72 -23.46 -3.06 -0.86
N ILE A 73 -23.79 -1.77 -0.68
CA ILE A 73 -23.06 -0.89 0.27
C ILE A 73 -23.18 -1.46 1.69
N ARG A 74 -24.39 -1.84 2.12
CA ARG A 74 -24.65 -2.44 3.43
C ARG A 74 -23.79 -3.68 3.64
N ALA A 75 -23.82 -4.61 2.69
CA ALA A 75 -23.10 -5.87 2.78
C ALA A 75 -21.58 -5.65 2.88
N GLU A 76 -21.02 -4.72 2.11
CA GLU A 76 -19.59 -4.44 2.12
C GLU A 76 -19.16 -3.74 3.42
N LEU A 77 -19.88 -2.70 3.86
CA LEU A 77 -19.56 -2.02 5.11
C LEU A 77 -19.75 -2.93 6.33
N LYS A 78 -20.77 -3.80 6.32
CA LYS A 78 -21.01 -4.80 7.37
C LYS A 78 -19.90 -5.83 7.46
N LYS A 79 -19.31 -6.21 6.33
CA LYS A 79 -18.11 -7.09 6.30
C LYS A 79 -16.86 -6.37 6.84
N GLY A 80 -16.83 -5.05 6.73
CA GLY A 80 -15.72 -4.22 7.16
C GLY A 80 -14.52 -4.31 6.20
N PRO A 81 -13.47 -3.53 6.48
CA PRO A 81 -12.27 -3.54 5.64
C PRO A 81 -11.60 -4.92 5.69
N ALA A 82 -10.78 -5.21 4.68
CA ALA A 82 -9.96 -6.41 4.66
C ALA A 82 -9.15 -6.52 5.97
N MET A 83 -8.94 -7.75 6.46
CA MET A 83 -8.26 -8.03 7.73
C MET A 83 -6.96 -7.24 7.91
N CYS A 84 -6.18 -7.07 6.84
CA CYS A 84 -4.91 -6.34 6.87
C CYS A 84 -5.00 -4.84 7.17
N PHE A 85 -6.20 -4.25 7.09
CA PHE A 85 -6.45 -2.85 7.42
C PHE A 85 -7.16 -2.69 8.77
N ARG A 86 -7.35 -3.79 9.51
CA ARG A 86 -7.99 -3.75 10.83
C ARG A 86 -6.95 -3.46 11.91
N PRO A 87 -7.30 -2.68 12.95
CA PRO A 87 -6.40 -2.43 14.07
C PRO A 87 -5.89 -3.74 14.70
N GLY A 88 -4.58 -3.78 15.00
CA GLY A 88 -3.94 -4.93 15.63
C GLY A 88 -3.61 -6.11 14.69
N TRP A 89 -3.98 -6.04 13.41
CA TRP A 89 -3.54 -7.05 12.45
C TRP A 89 -2.01 -7.04 12.30
N ARG A 90 -1.44 -8.22 12.10
CA ARG A 90 -0.04 -8.41 11.75
C ARG A 90 0.05 -9.35 10.55
N SER A 91 1.03 -9.09 9.70
CA SER A 91 1.27 -9.92 8.53
C SER A 91 1.66 -11.36 8.91
N PRO A 92 1.20 -12.38 8.17
CA PRO A 92 1.60 -13.77 8.38
C PRO A 92 3.10 -14.03 8.19
N ILE A 93 3.82 -13.16 7.47
CA ILE A 93 5.26 -13.35 7.21
C ILE A 93 6.17 -12.62 8.20
N ILE A 94 5.63 -11.96 9.23
CA ILE A 94 6.47 -11.41 10.30
C ILE A 94 7.33 -12.54 10.88
N ASN A 95 8.62 -12.25 11.12
CA ASN A 95 9.67 -13.19 11.52
C ASN A 95 10.07 -14.25 10.47
N SER A 96 9.47 -14.25 9.28
CA SER A 96 9.93 -15.09 8.16
C SER A 96 11.19 -14.49 7.51
N ARG A 97 11.96 -15.33 6.82
CA ARG A 97 13.14 -14.88 6.07
C ARG A 97 12.80 -14.53 4.63
N VAL A 98 13.31 -13.39 4.19
CA VAL A 98 13.32 -12.93 2.80
C VAL A 98 14.75 -12.51 2.48
N ASP A 99 15.31 -13.06 1.40
CA ASP A 99 16.63 -12.66 0.91
C ASP A 99 16.47 -11.53 -0.12
N PRO A 100 16.81 -10.27 0.23
CA PRO A 100 16.64 -9.14 -0.68
C PRO A 100 17.50 -9.24 -1.95
N MET A 101 18.63 -9.98 -1.91
CA MET A 101 19.46 -10.20 -3.10
C MET A 101 18.78 -11.16 -4.08
N VAL A 102 18.09 -12.18 -3.57
CA VAL A 102 17.27 -13.06 -4.43
C VAL A 102 16.14 -12.27 -5.07
N ILE A 103 15.44 -11.42 -4.31
CA ILE A 103 14.40 -10.53 -4.86
C ILE A 103 14.98 -9.65 -5.96
N ALA A 104 16.06 -8.91 -5.67
CA ALA A 104 16.71 -8.02 -6.64
C ALA A 104 17.19 -8.74 -7.90
N SER A 105 17.70 -9.97 -7.79
CA SER A 105 18.15 -10.78 -8.93
C SER A 105 17.02 -11.24 -9.86
N LYS A 106 15.78 -11.17 -9.39
CA LYS A 106 14.56 -11.56 -10.12
C LYS A 106 13.75 -10.36 -10.59
N CYS A 107 14.24 -9.15 -10.37
CA CYS A 107 13.61 -7.92 -10.84
C CYS A 107 14.52 -7.20 -11.83
N ASP A 108 13.92 -6.50 -12.78
CA ASP A 108 14.64 -5.69 -13.74
C ASP A 108 14.88 -4.29 -13.15
N TYR A 109 16.14 -3.88 -13.02
CA TYR A 109 16.46 -2.54 -12.55
C TYR A 109 16.01 -1.47 -13.55
N VAL A 110 15.51 -0.35 -13.03
CA VAL A 110 15.05 0.81 -13.81
C VAL A 110 15.87 2.06 -13.51
N SER A 111 15.93 2.50 -12.25
CA SER A 111 16.56 3.78 -11.87
C SER A 111 17.03 3.80 -10.40
N GLY A 112 17.71 4.89 -10.01
CA GLY A 112 18.18 5.12 -8.64
C GLY A 112 19.56 4.51 -8.32
N PRO A 113 19.97 4.51 -7.04
CA PRO A 113 21.17 3.80 -6.61
C PRO A 113 21.09 2.30 -6.91
N ARG A 114 22.22 1.65 -7.19
CA ARG A 114 22.26 0.20 -7.35
C ARG A 114 22.30 -0.45 -5.97
N PHE A 115 21.34 -1.34 -5.70
CA PHE A 115 21.37 -2.18 -4.50
C PHE A 115 22.49 -3.23 -4.63
N ASN A 116 23.33 -3.33 -3.60
CA ASN A 116 24.49 -4.23 -3.55
C ASN A 116 24.43 -5.24 -2.39
N GLY A 117 23.49 -5.09 -1.46
CA GLY A 117 23.29 -6.01 -0.33
C GLY A 117 24.12 -5.70 0.93
N ASP A 118 24.74 -4.52 1.02
CA ASP A 118 25.58 -4.17 2.17
C ASP A 118 24.76 -3.77 3.41
N GLU A 119 23.58 -3.19 3.23
CA GLU A 119 22.73 -2.74 4.33
C GLU A 119 22.01 -3.89 5.03
N ARG A 120 22.13 -3.93 6.37
CA ARG A 120 21.43 -4.92 7.21
C ARG A 120 19.93 -4.65 7.30
N VAL A 121 19.50 -3.40 7.10
CA VAL A 121 18.09 -3.02 7.05
C VAL A 121 17.70 -2.73 5.61
N VAL A 122 16.66 -3.39 5.12
CA VAL A 122 16.17 -3.22 3.75
C VAL A 122 14.67 -2.98 3.76
N VAL A 123 14.22 -1.96 3.04
CA VAL A 123 12.81 -1.67 2.77
C VAL A 123 12.49 -2.13 1.35
N LEU A 124 11.55 -3.06 1.22
CA LEU A 124 10.94 -3.40 -0.07
C LEU A 124 9.59 -2.67 -0.17
N ASP A 125 9.46 -1.72 -1.09
CA ASP A 125 8.21 -1.01 -1.36
C ASP A 125 7.51 -1.60 -2.59
N PHE A 126 6.39 -2.29 -2.39
CA PHE A 126 5.57 -2.80 -3.49
C PHE A 126 4.57 -1.74 -3.93
N TRP A 127 4.67 -1.32 -5.19
CA TRP A 127 3.90 -0.21 -5.73
C TRP A 127 3.54 -0.40 -7.21
N ALA A 128 2.74 0.52 -7.76
CA ALA A 128 2.36 0.52 -9.17
C ALA A 128 2.27 1.96 -9.72
N SER A 129 2.53 2.13 -11.01
CA SER A 129 2.58 3.46 -11.66
C SER A 129 1.21 4.13 -11.80
N TRP A 130 0.14 3.34 -11.72
CA TRP A 130 -1.24 3.83 -11.75
C TRP A 130 -1.80 4.16 -10.36
N CYS A 131 -1.05 3.85 -9.29
CA CYS A 131 -1.52 3.96 -7.92
C CYS A 131 -1.27 5.37 -7.36
N GLY A 132 -2.35 6.13 -7.17
CA GLY A 132 -2.30 7.48 -6.61
C GLY A 132 -1.61 7.56 -5.23
N PRO A 133 -1.97 6.73 -4.24
CA PRO A 133 -1.27 6.71 -2.95
C PRO A 133 0.22 6.36 -3.07
N CYS A 134 0.60 5.55 -4.05
CA CYS A 134 2.00 5.21 -4.29
C CYS A 134 2.79 6.40 -4.83
N ALA A 135 2.18 7.18 -5.74
CA ALA A 135 2.77 8.44 -6.21
C ALA A 135 2.98 9.44 -5.06
N GLN A 136 2.09 9.46 -4.06
CA GLN A 136 2.25 10.29 -2.86
C GLN A 136 3.38 9.80 -1.94
N ALA A 137 3.56 8.47 -1.81
CA ALA A 137 4.61 7.90 -0.97
C ALA A 137 6.01 8.05 -1.57
N GLY A 138 6.13 8.08 -2.90
CA GLY A 138 7.40 8.15 -3.62
C GLY A 138 8.35 9.27 -3.13
N PRO A 139 7.91 10.54 -3.11
CA PRO A 139 8.71 11.66 -2.60
C PRO A 139 9.21 11.45 -1.16
N GLU A 140 8.33 11.03 -0.25
CA GLU A 140 8.66 10.83 1.17
C GLU A 140 9.66 9.68 1.35
N LEU A 141 9.44 8.56 0.65
CA LEU A 141 10.39 7.43 0.64
C LEU A 141 11.74 7.82 0.06
N SER A 142 11.77 8.71 -0.94
CA SER A 142 13.03 9.24 -1.49
C SER A 142 13.78 10.08 -0.47
N GLU A 143 13.12 10.98 0.26
CA GLU A 143 13.74 11.76 1.33
C GLU A 143 14.29 10.85 2.45
N LEU A 144 13.51 9.86 2.88
CA LEU A 144 13.97 8.87 3.85
C LEU A 144 15.17 8.08 3.32
N SER A 145 15.16 7.68 2.05
CA SER A 145 16.29 6.94 1.45
C SER A 145 17.60 7.72 1.46
N GLU A 146 17.53 9.04 1.25
CA GLU A 146 18.70 9.93 1.29
C GLU A 146 19.17 10.14 2.73
N GLU A 147 18.25 10.33 3.67
CA GLU A 147 18.56 10.49 5.09
C GLU A 147 19.20 9.25 5.71
N TYR A 148 18.74 8.06 5.30
CA TYR A 148 19.22 6.77 5.82
C TYR A 148 20.28 6.10 4.93
N ALA A 149 20.85 6.82 3.96
CA ALA A 149 21.88 6.30 3.06
C ALA A 149 23.02 5.61 3.82
N GLY A 150 23.39 4.40 3.37
CA GLY A 150 24.41 3.55 3.99
C GLY A 150 23.99 2.87 5.31
N ARG A 151 22.76 3.11 5.79
CA ARG A 151 22.17 2.45 6.98
C ARG A 151 20.97 1.59 6.62
N ILE A 152 20.14 2.07 5.69
CA ILE A 152 18.94 1.39 5.19
C ILE A 152 18.94 1.45 3.67
N ALA A 153 18.75 0.29 3.01
CA ALA A 153 18.49 0.24 1.58
C ALA A 153 16.99 0.34 1.31
N PHE A 154 16.59 1.14 0.32
CA PHE A 154 15.20 1.25 -0.15
C PHE A 154 15.09 0.73 -1.58
N ILE A 155 14.21 -0.24 -1.80
CA ILE A 155 14.01 -0.90 -3.08
C ILE A 155 12.52 -0.85 -3.44
N GLY A 156 12.17 -0.04 -4.43
CA GLY A 156 10.84 0.04 -5.01
C GLY A 156 10.64 -1.05 -6.04
N ILE A 157 9.75 -1.98 -5.75
CA ILE A 157 9.36 -3.08 -6.63
C ILE A 157 8.03 -2.70 -7.29
N ASN A 158 8.14 -2.17 -8.51
CA ASN A 158 6.98 -1.82 -9.31
C ASN A 158 6.37 -3.10 -9.91
N ASN A 159 5.05 -3.26 -9.75
CA ASN A 159 4.28 -4.24 -10.49
C ASN A 159 2.91 -3.66 -10.84
N ASP A 160 2.77 -3.12 -12.05
CA ASP A 160 1.48 -2.61 -12.56
C ASP A 160 0.36 -3.66 -12.62
N SER A 161 0.73 -4.94 -12.55
CA SER A 161 -0.16 -6.10 -12.56
C SER A 161 -0.24 -6.78 -11.19
N ILE A 162 0.08 -6.07 -10.10
CA ILE A 162 0.12 -6.63 -8.74
C ILE A 162 -1.21 -7.25 -8.29
N PHE A 163 -2.35 -6.72 -8.76
CA PHE A 163 -3.69 -7.26 -8.51
C PHE A 163 -4.24 -8.14 -9.63
N SER A 164 -3.44 -8.39 -10.67
CA SER A 164 -3.80 -9.21 -11.83
C SER A 164 -2.97 -10.49 -11.89
N ILE A 165 -3.58 -11.55 -12.40
CA ILE A 165 -2.90 -12.83 -12.65
C ILE A 165 -2.41 -12.89 -14.11
N THR A 166 -3.03 -12.16 -15.04
CA THR A 166 -2.92 -12.39 -16.48
C THR A 166 -2.25 -11.28 -17.28
N LYS A 167 -1.78 -10.21 -16.62
CA LYS A 167 -1.20 -9.05 -17.32
C LYS A 167 0.31 -8.95 -17.05
N PRO A 168 1.15 -8.79 -18.08
CA PRO A 168 2.56 -8.52 -17.88
C PRO A 168 2.80 -7.12 -17.28
N PRO A 169 4.01 -6.83 -16.79
CA PRO A 169 4.42 -5.46 -16.44
C PRO A 169 4.27 -4.51 -17.63
N ASN A 170 3.88 -3.25 -17.38
CA ASN A 170 3.69 -2.23 -18.40
C ASN A 170 4.82 -1.19 -18.34
N MET A 171 5.92 -1.49 -19.03
CA MET A 171 7.11 -0.63 -19.04
C MET A 171 6.84 0.76 -19.62
N GLU A 172 5.99 0.88 -20.65
CA GLU A 172 5.64 2.17 -21.25
C GLU A 172 4.95 3.08 -20.24
N ARG A 173 3.99 2.54 -19.47
CA ARG A 173 3.31 3.29 -18.41
C ARG A 173 4.28 3.68 -17.30
N LEU A 174 5.12 2.75 -16.85
CA LEU A 174 6.11 3.06 -15.81
C LEU A 174 7.05 4.18 -16.26
N ASN A 175 7.59 4.11 -17.46
CA ASN A 175 8.48 5.15 -17.98
C ASN A 175 7.76 6.51 -18.05
N THR A 176 6.53 6.54 -18.58
CA THR A 176 5.69 7.75 -18.62
C THR A 176 5.43 8.32 -17.22
N PHE A 177 5.21 7.45 -16.24
CA PHE A 177 5.04 7.84 -14.85
C PHE A 177 6.32 8.45 -14.27
N LEU A 178 7.46 7.77 -14.42
CA LEU A 178 8.75 8.28 -13.91
C LEU A 178 9.16 9.60 -14.59
N ASP A 179 8.85 9.77 -15.87
CA ASP A 179 9.09 11.02 -16.60
C ASP A 179 8.21 12.18 -16.09
N SER A 180 6.99 11.88 -15.64
CA SER A 180 6.09 12.89 -15.04
C SER A 180 6.38 13.17 -13.56
N HIS A 181 7.10 12.29 -12.88
CA HIS A 181 7.48 12.38 -11.46
C HIS A 181 9.01 12.48 -11.32
N GLN A 182 9.65 13.21 -12.23
CA GLN A 182 11.11 13.36 -12.25
C GLN A 182 11.62 13.93 -10.93
N GLY A 183 12.57 13.22 -10.31
CA GLY A 183 13.13 13.61 -9.03
C GLY A 183 12.28 13.25 -7.82
N GLU A 184 11.13 12.60 -7.97
CA GLU A 184 10.27 12.16 -6.85
C GLU A 184 10.52 10.71 -6.44
N PHE A 185 11.10 9.89 -7.33
CA PHE A 185 11.49 8.50 -7.09
C PHE A 185 13.01 8.35 -7.23
N ARG A 186 13.74 8.66 -6.15
CA ARG A 186 15.21 8.77 -6.14
C ARG A 186 15.93 7.58 -5.48
N TYR A 187 15.19 6.62 -4.94
CA TYR A 187 15.72 5.35 -4.42
C TYR A 187 15.76 4.27 -5.51
N THR A 188 16.27 3.07 -5.20
CA THR A 188 16.39 1.98 -6.17
C THR A 188 15.02 1.57 -6.70
N ILE A 189 14.76 1.73 -7.99
CA ILE A 189 13.51 1.29 -8.64
C ILE A 189 13.80 0.08 -9.50
N MET A 190 12.99 -0.96 -9.30
CA MET A 190 12.99 -2.19 -10.06
C MET A 190 11.58 -2.55 -10.51
N VAL A 191 11.47 -3.38 -11.53
CA VAL A 191 10.22 -3.96 -12.00
C VAL A 191 10.22 -5.44 -11.68
N ASP A 192 9.16 -5.87 -11.01
CA ASP A 192 8.91 -7.30 -10.80
C ASP A 192 8.69 -7.94 -12.17
N SER A 193 9.53 -8.92 -12.52
CA SER A 193 9.63 -9.43 -13.88
C SER A 193 8.32 -10.08 -14.35
N ALA A 194 8.23 -10.51 -15.61
CA ALA A 194 7.02 -11.09 -16.17
C ALA A 194 6.48 -12.32 -15.38
N ASP A 195 7.34 -13.02 -14.64
CA ASP A 195 6.94 -14.14 -13.76
C ASP A 195 6.31 -13.70 -12.43
N GLY A 196 6.40 -12.43 -12.06
CA GLY A 196 5.86 -11.87 -10.83
C GLY A 196 6.48 -12.47 -9.57
N PHE A 197 7.76 -12.83 -9.61
CA PHE A 197 8.42 -13.52 -8.51
C PHE A 197 8.34 -12.74 -7.18
N ALA A 198 8.64 -11.45 -7.16
CA ALA A 198 8.63 -10.68 -5.92
C ALA A 198 7.21 -10.54 -5.35
N LYS A 199 6.22 -10.34 -6.24
CA LYS A 199 4.80 -10.38 -5.88
C LYS A 199 4.43 -11.71 -5.23
N ASP A 200 4.86 -12.82 -5.81
CA ASP A 200 4.43 -14.16 -5.38
C ASP A 200 5.20 -14.69 -4.17
N ALA A 201 6.47 -14.31 -4.03
CA ALA A 201 7.34 -14.72 -2.93
C ALA A 201 7.18 -13.87 -1.67
N VAL A 202 6.80 -12.59 -1.80
CA VAL A 202 6.78 -11.64 -0.66
C VAL A 202 5.42 -10.97 -0.53
N TYR A 203 4.95 -10.22 -1.54
CA TYR A 203 3.74 -9.42 -1.42
C TYR A 203 2.49 -10.26 -1.11
N LYS A 204 2.21 -11.30 -1.90
CA LYS A 204 1.05 -12.18 -1.69
C LYS A 204 1.10 -12.90 -0.34
N PRO A 205 2.19 -13.58 0.05
CA PRO A 205 2.30 -14.21 1.37
C PRO A 205 2.19 -13.21 2.52
N SER A 206 2.57 -11.95 2.32
CA SER A 206 2.46 -10.91 3.34
C SER A 206 1.03 -10.70 3.84
N GLY A 207 0.01 -11.15 3.10
CA GLY A 207 -1.39 -10.98 3.46
C GLY A 207 -1.85 -9.52 3.44
N TYR A 208 -0.97 -8.57 3.13
CA TYR A 208 -1.32 -7.17 2.91
C TYR A 208 -1.95 -7.04 1.52
N ARG A 209 -3.13 -6.41 1.45
CA ARG A 209 -3.97 -6.38 0.24
C ARG A 209 -4.04 -4.99 -0.41
N GLY A 210 -3.17 -4.08 0.00
CA GLY A 210 -3.09 -2.72 -0.54
C GLY A 210 -1.71 -2.42 -1.13
N ILE A 211 -1.61 -1.26 -1.78
CA ILE A 211 -0.35 -0.62 -2.17
C ILE A 211 -0.46 0.90 -1.90
N PRO A 212 0.63 1.61 -1.57
CA PRO A 212 1.99 1.08 -1.39
C PRO A 212 2.06 0.14 -0.19
N CYS A 213 2.96 -0.85 -0.28
CA CYS A 213 3.18 -1.85 0.74
C CYS A 213 4.67 -1.98 1.02
N ALA A 214 5.10 -1.40 2.14
CA ALA A 214 6.45 -1.52 2.64
C ALA A 214 6.62 -2.81 3.44
N VAL A 215 7.67 -3.56 3.13
CA VAL A 215 8.17 -4.70 3.91
C VAL A 215 9.55 -4.34 4.42
N VAL A 216 9.71 -4.22 5.74
CA VAL A 216 11.02 -3.91 6.34
C VAL A 216 11.68 -5.20 6.80
N LEU A 217 12.92 -5.38 6.37
CA LEU A 217 13.77 -6.51 6.69
C LEU A 217 14.91 -6.06 7.61
N VAL A 218 15.22 -6.85 8.62
CA VAL A 218 16.45 -6.75 9.42
C VAL A 218 17.20 -8.07 9.31
N ASP A 219 18.41 -8.05 8.73
CA ASP A 219 19.20 -9.26 8.46
C ASP A 219 18.43 -10.33 7.66
N GLY A 220 17.58 -9.87 6.74
CA GLY A 220 16.68 -10.69 5.95
C GLY A 220 15.46 -11.24 6.71
N VAL A 221 15.20 -10.81 7.94
CA VAL A 221 14.01 -11.18 8.70
C VAL A 221 12.96 -10.08 8.58
N VAL A 222 11.73 -10.44 8.22
CA VAL A 222 10.64 -9.47 8.10
C VAL A 222 10.21 -8.96 9.49
N VAL A 223 10.34 -7.67 9.74
CA VAL A 223 9.95 -7.01 11.00
C VAL A 223 8.71 -6.12 10.86
N PHE A 224 8.36 -5.72 9.63
CA PHE A 224 7.19 -4.90 9.36
C PHE A 224 6.60 -5.20 7.98
N VAL A 225 5.28 -5.10 7.88
CA VAL A 225 4.51 -5.09 6.64
C VAL A 225 3.35 -4.10 6.81
N GLY A 226 3.25 -3.11 5.93
CA GLY A 226 2.17 -2.12 6.00
C GLY A 226 2.32 -0.98 5.00
N SER A 227 1.47 0.04 5.11
CA SER A 227 1.62 1.25 4.29
C SER A 227 2.76 2.12 4.80
N PRO A 228 3.63 2.67 3.93
CA PRO A 228 4.61 3.68 4.32
C PRO A 228 4.01 5.08 4.53
N LEU A 229 2.72 5.31 4.23
CA LEU A 229 2.08 6.64 4.31
C LEU A 229 1.65 7.06 5.73
N SER A 230 1.91 6.24 6.76
CA SER A 230 1.46 6.53 8.13
C SER A 230 2.51 6.07 9.13
N ASP A 231 3.13 7.03 9.82
CA ASP A 231 4.10 6.80 10.91
C ASP A 231 5.21 5.81 10.55
N PHE A 232 5.81 5.92 9.35
CA PHE A 232 6.80 4.96 8.86
C PHE A 232 8.20 5.14 9.48
N ARG A 233 8.61 6.38 9.78
CA ARG A 233 9.91 6.68 10.40
C ARG A 233 10.17 5.90 11.70
N PRO A 234 9.24 5.86 12.69
CA PRO A 234 9.41 5.04 13.89
C PRO A 234 9.71 3.55 13.61
N VAL A 235 9.14 2.99 12.53
CA VAL A 235 9.42 1.61 12.11
C VAL A 235 10.88 1.45 11.71
N LEU A 236 11.41 2.39 10.94
CA LEU A 236 12.81 2.40 10.48
C LEU A 236 13.79 2.58 11.65
N GLU A 237 13.47 3.49 12.57
CA GLU A 237 14.27 3.74 13.77
C GLU A 237 14.33 2.48 14.66
N GLN A 238 13.19 1.81 14.88
CA GLN A 238 13.13 0.55 15.61
C GLN A 238 13.94 -0.57 14.92
N ALA A 239 13.90 -0.63 13.59
CA ALA A 239 14.68 -1.59 12.82
C ALA A 239 16.19 -1.36 13.02
N LEU A 240 16.65 -0.10 12.97
CA LEU A 240 18.06 0.25 13.22
C LEU A 240 18.51 -0.01 14.66
N GLU A 241 17.63 0.21 15.64
CA GLU A 241 17.92 -0.13 17.04
C GLU A 241 18.14 -1.64 17.21
N SER A 242 17.35 -2.47 16.55
CA SER A 242 17.49 -3.93 16.63
C SER A 242 18.84 -4.43 16.11
N VAL A 243 19.37 -3.80 15.04
CA VAL A 243 20.73 -4.03 14.50
C VAL A 243 21.81 -3.63 15.50
N SER A 244 21.61 -2.50 16.18
CA SER A 244 22.54 -1.98 17.19
C SER A 244 22.60 -2.88 18.44
N LEU A 245 21.48 -3.50 18.82
CA LEU A 245 21.43 -4.44 19.95
C LEU A 245 22.10 -5.77 19.62
N SER A 246 21.88 -6.31 18.40
CA SER A 246 22.48 -7.58 17.98
C SER A 246 24.00 -7.51 17.86
N SER A 247 24.54 -6.38 17.39
CA SER A 247 26.00 -6.15 17.33
C SER A 247 26.66 -6.05 18.71
N ARG A 248 25.95 -5.55 19.73
CA ARG A 248 26.42 -5.49 21.13
C ARG A 248 26.39 -6.86 21.82
N SER A 249 25.45 -7.75 21.48
CA SER A 249 25.44 -9.12 22.03
C SER A 249 26.56 -9.98 21.44
N SER A 250 26.86 -9.84 20.15
CA SER A 250 27.91 -10.62 19.47
C SER A 250 29.33 -10.24 19.90
N SER A 251 29.55 -9.01 20.39
CA SER A 251 30.84 -8.54 20.90
C SER A 251 31.12 -8.94 22.36
N ARG A 252 30.18 -9.61 23.05
CA ARG A 252 30.29 -10.04 24.46
C ARG A 252 30.57 -11.53 24.66
N SER A 253 31.03 -12.27 23.64
CA SER A 253 31.47 -13.67 23.83
C SER A 253 32.60 -13.76 24.87
N PRO A 254 32.58 -14.72 25.82
CA PRO A 254 33.62 -14.85 26.84
C PRO A 254 34.96 -15.19 26.18
N ARG A 255 36.04 -14.54 26.61
CA ARG A 255 37.39 -15.08 26.43
C ARG A 255 37.46 -16.34 27.29
N GLU A 256 37.54 -17.50 26.66
CA GLU A 256 37.91 -18.73 27.36
C GLU A 256 39.37 -18.59 27.82
N GLU A 257 39.57 -18.77 29.13
CA GLU A 257 40.88 -18.84 29.82
C GLU A 257 41.58 -20.18 29.57
#